data_AF-X0TUU7-F1
#
_entry.id   AF-X0TUU7-F1
#
_cell.length_a   1.000
_cell.length_b   1.000
_cell.length_c   1.000
_cell.angle_alpha   90.00
_cell.angle_beta   90.00
_cell.angle_gamma   90.00
#
_symmetry.space_group_name_H-M   'P 1'
#
loop_
_entity.id
_entity.type
_entity.pdbx_description
1 polymer ?
#
loop_
_entity_poly.entity_id
_entity_poly.type
_entity_poly.pdbx_seq_one_letter_code
_entity_poly.pdbx_strand_id
1 'polypeptide(L)'
;RLARKMVIEFGMSELGPINLGPQIDVAEWGRSYIQPSEISPEMAAKVDKEIKKIVDECYEKAVEVLKKNKKKLDLIAEELVEKETLEGEDFEALMKAKPKAHK
;
A
#
# COMPACT_ATOMS: atom_id res chain seq x y z
N ARG A 1 5.34 1.35 -5.67
CA ARG A 1 6.76 1.09 -5.29
C ARG A 1 6.87 0.19 -4.05
N LEU A 2 6.03 0.36 -3.01
CA LEU A 2 6.07 -0.48 -1.81
C LEU A 2 5.85 -1.97 -2.09
N ALA A 3 4.80 -2.34 -2.84
CA ALA A 3 4.52 -3.73 -3.19
C ALA A 3 5.71 -4.43 -3.88
N ARG A 4 6.43 -3.73 -4.77
CA ARG A 4 7.65 -4.25 -5.39
C ARG A 4 8.75 -4.57 -4.37
N LYS A 5 8.96 -3.71 -3.37
CA LYS A 5 9.93 -3.97 -2.28
C LYS A 5 9.49 -5.13 -1.40
N MET A 6 8.19 -5.23 -1.10
CA MET A 6 7.63 -6.36 -0.35
C MET A 6 7.94 -7.69 -1.02
N VAL A 7 7.77 -7.78 -2.34
CA VAL A 7 8.03 -9.01 -3.09
C VAL A 7 9.53 -9.26 -3.30
N ILE A 8 10.29 -8.24 -3.71
CA ILE A 8 11.69 -8.41 -4.14
C ILE A 8 12.70 -8.36 -2.99
N GLU A 9 12.55 -7.39 -2.07
CA GLU A 9 13.55 -7.14 -1.02
C GLU A 9 13.19 -7.87 0.28
N PHE A 10 11.89 -7.92 0.63
CA PHE A 10 11.44 -8.45 1.92
C PHE A 10 10.99 -9.91 1.86
N GLY A 11 10.80 -10.49 0.67
CA GLY A 11 10.30 -11.86 0.51
C GLY A 11 8.90 -12.08 1.06
N MET A 12 8.06 -11.03 1.06
CA MET A 12 6.67 -11.04 1.55
C MET A 12 5.70 -11.43 0.44
N SER A 13 5.93 -12.57 -0.21
CA SER A 13 5.06 -13.10 -1.27
C SER A 13 5.06 -14.62 -1.29
N GLU A 14 4.19 -15.21 -2.11
CA GLU A 14 4.11 -16.67 -2.31
C GLU A 14 5.38 -17.25 -2.96
N LEU A 15 6.29 -16.41 -3.45
CA LEU A 15 7.62 -16.80 -3.92
C LEU A 15 8.57 -17.19 -2.79
N GLY A 16 8.14 -17.02 -1.54
CA GLY A 16 8.89 -17.37 -0.34
C GLY A 16 9.78 -16.24 0.18
N PRO A 17 10.46 -16.47 1.31
CA PRO A 17 11.28 -15.49 2.00
C PRO A 17 12.65 -15.34 1.33
N ILE A 18 12.66 -15.00 0.03
CA ILE A 18 13.88 -14.86 -0.78
C ILE A 18 14.05 -13.40 -1.17
N ASN A 19 15.28 -12.88 -1.04
CA ASN A 19 15.64 -11.58 -1.55
C ASN A 19 16.10 -11.72 -3.02
N LEU A 20 15.34 -11.14 -3.93
CA LEU A 20 15.59 -11.08 -5.38
C LEU A 20 16.22 -9.73 -5.79
N GLY A 21 16.44 -8.82 -4.84
CA GLY A 21 17.05 -7.53 -5.04
C GLY A 21 18.58 -7.63 -5.20
N PRO A 22 19.23 -6.52 -5.61
CA PRO A 22 20.68 -6.47 -5.67
C PRO A 22 21.28 -6.76 -4.29
N GLN A 23 22.24 -7.69 -4.25
CA GLN A 23 22.95 -8.01 -3.02
C GLN A 23 24.01 -6.93 -2.79
N ILE A 24 23.94 -6.30 -1.63
CA ILE A 24 24.96 -5.35 -1.17
C ILE A 24 25.88 -6.16 -0.26
N ASP A 25 27.05 -6.52 -0.79
CA ASP A 25 28.06 -7.21 -0.01
C ASP A 25 29.06 -6.17 0.50
N VAL A 26 29.22 -6.10 1.82
CA VAL A 26 30.18 -5.19 2.46
C VAL A 26 31.45 -5.99 2.69
N ALA A 27 32.48 -5.74 1.88
CA ALA A 27 33.78 -6.34 2.13
C ALA A 27 34.31 -5.84 3.49
N GLU A 28 35.04 -6.69 4.22
CA GLU A 28 35.61 -6.43 5.56
C GLU A 28 36.38 -5.10 5.70
N TRP A 29 36.80 -4.49 4.58
CA TRP A 29 37.50 -3.21 4.54
C TRP A 29 36.61 -1.99 4.20
N GLY A 30 35.29 -2.10 4.41
CA GLY A 30 34.36 -0.99 4.19
C GLY A 30 34.14 -0.63 2.72
N ARG A 31 34.53 -1.52 1.79
CA ARG A 31 34.19 -1.40 0.37
C ARG A 31 32.91 -2.17 0.09
N SER A 32 31.83 -1.46 -0.18
CA SER A 32 30.56 -2.06 -0.60
C SER A 32 30.57 -2.33 -2.09
N TYR A 33 30.34 -3.59 -2.49
CA TYR A 33 30.09 -3.96 -3.88
C TYR A 33 28.60 -4.20 -4.07
N ILE A 34 27.98 -3.52 -5.03
CA ILE A 34 26.59 -3.77 -5.43
C ILE A 34 26.64 -4.78 -6.57
N GLN A 35 26.24 -6.02 -6.30
CA GLN A 35 26.01 -6.98 -7.37
C GLN A 35 24.60 -6.78 -7.96
N PRO A 36 24.47 -6.65 -9.29
CA PRO A 36 23.15 -6.67 -9.94
C PRO A 36 22.45 -8.00 -9.64
N SER A 37 21.13 -7.97 -9.47
CA SER A 37 20.38 -9.20 -9.29
C SER A 37 20.22 -9.96 -10.61
N GLU A 38 20.65 -11.22 -10.64
CA GLU A 38 20.44 -12.13 -11.76
C GLU A 38 19.10 -12.86 -11.59
N ILE A 39 18.01 -12.19 -11.97
CA ILE A 39 16.67 -12.79 -12.00
C ILE A 39 16.41 -13.37 -13.39
N SER A 40 15.98 -14.62 -13.46
CA SER A 40 15.55 -15.22 -14.74
C SER A 40 14.26 -14.56 -15.27
N PRO A 41 14.02 -14.52 -16.59
CA PRO A 41 12.78 -13.95 -17.15
C PRO A 41 11.51 -14.60 -16.59
N GLU A 42 11.56 -15.90 -16.32
CA GLU A 42 10.45 -16.63 -15.71
C GLU A 42 10.17 -16.15 -14.28
N MET A 43 11.23 -15.93 -13.49
CA MET A 43 11.09 -15.45 -12.12
C MET A 43 10.62 -13.98 -12.08
N ALA A 44 11.09 -13.15 -13.00
CA ALA A 44 10.62 -11.77 -13.14
C ALA A 44 9.11 -11.73 -13.45
N ALA A 45 8.63 -12.59 -14.35
CA ALA A 45 7.20 -12.71 -14.64
C ALA A 45 6.37 -13.16 -13.43
N LYS A 46 6.93 -14.01 -12.56
CA LYS A 46 6.28 -14.40 -11.29
C LYS A 46 6.23 -13.23 -10.31
N VAL A 47 7.30 -12.46 -10.18
CA VAL A 47 7.36 -11.24 -9.35
C VAL A 47 6.28 -10.24 -9.77
N ASP A 48 6.15 -9.97 -11.07
CA ASP A 48 5.15 -9.02 -11.56
C ASP A 48 3.71 -9.47 -11.27
N LYS A 49 3.44 -10.78 -11.33
CA LYS A 49 2.14 -11.35 -10.95
C LYS A 49 1.84 -11.14 -9.47
N GLU A 50 2.79 -11.40 -8.59
CA GLU A 50 2.63 -11.20 -7.14
C GLU A 50 2.43 -9.72 -6.79
N ILE A 51 3.18 -8.82 -7.43
CA ILE A 51 3.01 -7.38 -7.24
C ILE A 51 1.59 -6.96 -7.63
N LYS A 52 1.12 -7.43 -8.79
CA LYS A 52 -0.23 -7.12 -9.25
C LYS A 52 -1.29 -7.64 -8.27
N LYS A 53 -1.17 -8.90 -7.82
CA LYS A 53 -2.07 -9.51 -6.85
C LYS A 53 -2.18 -8.69 -5.56
N ILE A 54 -1.05 -8.28 -4.98
CA ILE A 54 -1.03 -7.45 -3.76
C ILE A 54 -1.74 -6.12 -3.99
N VAL A 55 -1.48 -5.46 -5.13
CA VAL A 55 -2.09 -4.15 -5.45
C VAL A 55 -3.60 -4.29 -5.65
N ASP A 56 -4.04 -5.30 -6.40
CA ASP A 56 -5.45 -5.56 -6.68
C ASP A 56 -6.21 -5.87 -5.38
N GLU A 57 -5.67 -6.73 -4.51
CA GLU A 57 -6.28 -7.04 -3.20
C GLU A 57 -6.39 -5.81 -2.30
N CYS A 58 -5.33 -4.98 -2.25
CA CYS A 58 -5.34 -3.75 -1.44
C CYS A 58 -6.35 -2.74 -1.97
N TYR A 59 -6.47 -2.65 -3.30
CA TYR A 59 -7.45 -1.78 -3.95
C TYR A 59 -8.88 -2.24 -3.65
N GLU A 60 -9.17 -3.53 -3.80
CA GLU A 60 -10.48 -4.09 -3.47
C GLU A 60 -10.85 -3.83 -2.00
N LYS A 61 -9.91 -4.09 -1.07
CA LYS A 61 -10.09 -3.78 0.36
C LYS A 61 -10.39 -2.29 0.59
N ALA A 62 -9.65 -1.39 -0.07
CA ALA A 62 -9.89 0.05 0.05
C ALA A 62 -11.29 0.44 -0.47
N VAL A 63 -11.67 -0.08 -1.64
CA VAL A 63 -13.00 0.14 -2.22
C VAL A 63 -14.10 -0.39 -1.30
N GLU A 64 -13.93 -1.57 -0.71
CA GLU A 64 -14.89 -2.09 0.27
C GLU A 64 -15.03 -1.20 1.49
N VAL A 65 -13.92 -0.73 2.07
CA VAL A 65 -13.94 0.15 3.24
C VAL A 65 -14.64 1.47 2.92
N LEU A 66 -14.39 2.05 1.76
CA LEU A 66 -15.05 3.26 1.30
C LEU A 66 -16.55 3.03 1.06
N LYS A 67 -16.93 1.92 0.42
CA LYS A 67 -18.34 1.55 0.21
C LYS A 67 -19.07 1.34 1.55
N LYS A 68 -18.46 0.64 2.50
CA LYS A 68 -19.00 0.42 3.85
C LYS A 68 -19.22 1.73 4.60
N ASN A 69 -18.37 2.73 4.36
CA ASN A 69 -18.44 4.05 5.00
C ASN A 69 -19.00 5.16 4.09
N LYS A 70 -19.69 4.82 2.99
CA LYS A 70 -20.11 5.80 1.97
C LYS A 70 -20.86 7.01 2.54
N LYS A 71 -21.80 6.77 3.46
CA LYS A 71 -22.55 7.86 4.11
C LYS A 71 -21.65 8.82 4.91
N LYS A 72 -20.60 8.31 5.54
CA LYS A 72 -19.64 9.15 6.28
C LYS A 72 -18.73 9.90 5.31
N LEU A 73 -18.32 9.25 4.22
CA LEU A 73 -17.54 9.88 3.16
C LEU A 73 -18.29 11.07 2.55
N ASP A 74 -19.58 10.90 2.25
CA ASP A 74 -20.43 11.97 1.71
C ASP A 74 -20.54 13.15 2.71
N LEU A 75 -20.75 12.87 4.00
CA LEU A 75 -20.79 13.91 5.05
C LEU A 75 -19.46 14.67 5.17
N ILE A 76 -18.32 13.96 5.13
CA ILE A 76 -16.99 14.59 5.20
C ILE A 76 -16.75 15.44 3.96
N ALA A 77 -17.19 14.99 2.78
CA ALA A 77 -17.08 15.74 1.54
C ALA A 77 -17.90 17.05 1.59
N GLU A 78 -19.14 16.99 2.09
CA GLU A 78 -19.98 18.18 2.28
C GLU A 78 -19.32 19.18 3.24
N GLU A 79 -18.82 18.71 4.37
CA GLU A 79 -18.15 19.57 5.36
C GLU A 79 -16.87 20.20 4.81
N LEU A 80 -16.09 19.47 4.00
CA LEU A 80 -14.90 20.01 3.33
C LEU A 80 -15.25 21.08 2.29
N VAL A 81 -16.42 21.00 1.65
CA VAL A 81 -16.89 22.04 0.73
C VAL A 81 -17.21 23.32 1.50
N GLU A 82 -17.73 23.22 2.73
CA GLU A 82 -18.06 24.40 3.55
C GLU A 82 -16.85 25.02 4.25
N LYS A 83 -15.96 24.20 4.82
CA LYS A 83 -14.85 24.65 5.67
C LYS A 83 -13.48 24.68 5.00
N GLU A 84 -13.34 24.12 3.79
CA GLU A 84 -12.11 23.95 3.01
C GLU A 84 -11.02 23.08 3.65
N THR A 85 -10.95 23.03 4.98
CA THR A 85 -9.99 22.25 5.76
C THR A 85 -10.70 21.63 6.97
N LEU A 86 -10.34 20.38 7.29
CA LEU A 86 -10.77 19.69 8.50
C LEU A 86 -9.55 19.30 9.34
N GLU A 87 -9.58 19.62 10.63
CA GLU A 87 -8.59 19.14 11.57
C GLU A 87 -8.87 17.69 11.99
N GLY A 88 -7.86 17.00 12.53
CA GLY A 88 -7.96 15.59 12.88
C GLY A 88 -9.06 15.27 13.89
N GLU A 89 -9.26 16.14 14.88
CA GLU A 89 -10.29 15.99 15.90
C GLU A 89 -11.70 16.11 15.31
N ASP A 90 -11.91 17.05 14.39
CA ASP A 90 -13.18 17.25 13.68
C ASP A 90 -13.49 16.05 12.78
N PHE A 91 -12.50 15.55 12.05
CA PHE A 91 -12.65 14.35 11.24
C PHE A 91 -13.04 13.14 12.08
N GLU A 92 -12.40 12.93 13.24
CA GLU A 92 -12.75 11.85 14.15
C GLU A 92 -14.18 11.99 14.70
N ALA A 93 -14.60 13.21 15.03
CA ALA A 93 -15.95 13.49 15.49
C ALA A 93 -16.99 13.11 14.41
N LEU A 94 -16.74 13.49 13.15
CA LEU A 94 -17.59 13.13 12.00
C LEU A 94 -17.60 11.61 11.75
N MET A 95 -16.47 10.93 11.92
CA MET A 95 -16.38 9.48 11.76
C MET A 95 -17.11 8.71 12.87
N LYS A 96 -17.20 9.26 14.09
CA LYS A 96 -17.94 8.68 15.22
C LYS A 96 -19.43 9.07 15.21
N ALA A 97 -19.78 10.18 14.57
CA ALA A 97 -21.15 10.64 14.46
C ALA A 97 -22.03 9.62 13.70
N LYS A 98 -23.24 9.38 14.22
CA LYS A 98 -24.26 8.62 13.48
C LYS A 98 -24.73 9.50 12.31
N PRO A 99 -24.82 8.97 11.08
CA PRO A 99 -25.27 9.76 9.94
C PRO A 99 -26.66 10.31 10.24
N LYS A 100 -26.79 11.65 10.23
CA LYS A 100 -28.08 12.30 10.37
C LYS A 100 -28.92 11.91 9.15
N ALA A 101 -30.11 11.36 9.39
CA ALA A 101 -31.06 11.10 8.33
C ALA A 101 -31.44 12.47 7.73
N HIS A 102 -30.98 12.74 6.51
CA HIS A 102 -31.51 13.83 5.72
C HIS A 102 -32.99 13.54 5.48
N LYS A 103 -33.86 14.43 5.97
CA LYS A 103 -35.29 14.44 5.68
C LYS A 103 -35.52 14.91 4.24
#